data_AF-A0A069A9J6-F1
#
_entry.id   AF-A0A069A9J6-F1
#
_cell.length_a   1.000
_cell.length_b   1.000
_cell.length_c   1.000
_cell.angle_alpha   90.00
_cell.angle_beta   90.00
_cell.angle_gamma   90.00
#
_symmetry.space_group_name_H-M   'P 1'
#
loop_
_entity.id
_entity.type
_entity.pdbx_description
1 polymer ?
#
loop_
_entity_poly.entity_id
_entity_poly.type
_entity_poly.pdbx_seq_one_letter_code
_entity_poly.pdbx_strand_id
1 'polypeptide(L)'
;MENYFTAIKLLVTTISAYVSAKLGILAPLILLLLIEMIADYVSALLAAKVEKLNNPNNPKLGWSSKKGALGIFKKLGYGLAVVVGMSIDYLIVVLTKELGITINVDTFFGLLTTIWLILNELLSITENLYRADVRLPNFLQSIVLILKKNVETKINLENTEKRGE
;
A
#
# COMPACT_ATOMS: atom_id res chain seq x y z
N MET A 1 -33.41 -13.64 15.36
CA MET A 1 -32.14 -13.38 14.63
C MET A 1 -31.93 -11.91 14.32
N GLU A 2 -32.96 -11.16 13.90
CA GLU A 2 -32.84 -9.72 13.58
C GLU A 2 -32.26 -8.86 14.72
N ASN A 3 -32.71 -9.04 15.96
CA ASN A 3 -32.20 -8.28 17.10
C ASN A 3 -30.70 -8.48 17.37
N TYR A 4 -30.18 -9.68 17.09
CA TYR A 4 -28.76 -10.00 17.27
C TYR A 4 -27.90 -9.32 16.19
N PHE A 5 -28.39 -9.33 14.95
CA PHE A 5 -27.73 -8.65 13.84
C PHE A 5 -27.72 -7.12 14.02
N THR A 6 -28.83 -6.55 14.51
CA THR A 6 -28.92 -5.13 14.85
C THR A 6 -27.97 -4.76 15.99
N ALA A 7 -27.87 -5.58 17.04
CA ALA A 7 -26.94 -5.34 18.15
C ALA A 7 -25.47 -5.36 17.70
N ILE A 8 -25.08 -6.33 16.85
CA ILE A 8 -23.73 -6.42 16.29
C ILE A 8 -23.44 -5.19 15.41
N LYS A 9 -24.37 -4.80 14.54
CA LYS A 9 -24.23 -3.59 13.71
C LYS A 9 -24.04 -2.35 14.56
N LEU A 10 -24.82 -2.21 15.63
CA LEU A 10 -24.73 -1.06 16.53
C LEU A 10 -23.34 -1.00 17.18
N LEU A 11 -22.87 -2.12 17.73
CA LEU A 11 -21.54 -2.24 18.34
C LEU A 11 -20.42 -1.88 17.36
N VAL A 12 -20.42 -2.50 16.18
CA VAL A 12 -19.41 -2.25 15.15
C VAL A 12 -19.43 -0.79 14.70
N THR A 13 -20.62 -0.20 14.53
CA THR A 13 -20.77 1.20 14.12
C THR A 13 -20.28 2.15 15.20
N THR A 14 -20.62 1.92 16.47
CA THR A 14 -20.18 2.73 17.60
C THR A 14 -18.66 2.67 17.77
N ILE A 15 -18.06 1.48 17.72
CA ILE A 15 -16.60 1.32 17.81
C ILE A 15 -15.93 2.00 16.62
N SER A 16 -16.42 1.78 15.41
CA SER A 16 -15.88 2.40 14.19
C SER A 16 -15.96 3.92 14.25
N ALA A 17 -17.09 4.47 14.72
CA ALA A 17 -17.29 5.91 14.87
C ALA A 17 -16.36 6.51 15.94
N TYR A 18 -16.20 5.83 17.07
CA TYR A 18 -15.29 6.24 18.14
C TYR A 18 -13.83 6.27 17.67
N VAL A 19 -13.38 5.19 17.01
CA VAL A 19 -12.02 5.12 16.45
C VAL A 19 -11.83 6.18 15.37
N SER A 20 -12.78 6.33 14.45
CA SER A 20 -12.70 7.34 13.38
C SER A 20 -12.59 8.75 13.93
N ALA A 21 -13.36 9.07 14.99
CA ALA A 21 -13.27 10.37 15.66
C ALA A 21 -11.89 10.62 16.28
N LYS A 22 -11.20 9.58 16.76
CA LYS A 22 -9.85 9.69 17.33
C LYS A 22 -8.74 9.76 16.29
N LEU A 23 -8.92 9.10 15.14
CA LEU A 23 -7.95 9.10 14.05
C LEU A 23 -8.05 10.37 13.19
N GLY A 24 -9.18 11.08 13.22
CA GLY A 24 -9.37 12.28 12.42
C GLY A 24 -9.17 12.00 10.92
N ILE A 25 -8.28 12.76 10.27
CA ILE A 25 -7.97 12.61 8.85
C ILE A 25 -7.25 11.29 8.51
N LEU A 26 -6.68 10.59 9.50
CA LEU A 26 -6.03 9.29 9.28
C LEU A 26 -7.04 8.19 8.93
N ALA A 27 -8.25 8.22 9.49
CA ALA A 27 -9.29 7.23 9.21
C ALA A 27 -9.69 7.16 7.72
N PRO A 28 -10.08 8.26 7.05
CA PRO A 28 -10.41 8.21 5.62
C PRO A 28 -9.21 7.85 4.75
N LEU A 29 -7.97 8.18 5.15
CA LEU A 29 -6.77 7.75 4.42
C LEU A 29 -6.48 6.26 4.57
N ILE A 30 -6.71 5.66 5.74
CA ILE A 30 -6.64 4.19 5.89
C ILE A 30 -7.68 3.52 5.00
N LEU A 31 -8.90 4.05 4.91
CA LEU A 31 -9.92 3.51 4.00
C LEU A 31 -9.49 3.61 2.54
N LEU A 32 -8.94 4.76 2.13
CA LEU A 32 -8.38 4.94 0.79
C LEU A 32 -7.26 3.94 0.52
N LEU A 33 -6.32 3.75 1.47
CA LEU A 33 -5.26 2.76 1.35
C LEU A 33 -5.82 1.35 1.12
N LEU A 34 -6.86 0.94 1.86
CA LEU A 34 -7.50 -0.36 1.67
C LEU A 34 -8.12 -0.51 0.26
N ILE A 35 -8.74 0.55 -0.25
CA ILE A 35 -9.31 0.58 -1.61
C ILE A 35 -8.19 0.41 -2.65
N GLU A 36 -7.11 1.17 -2.52
CA GLU A 36 -5.95 1.10 -3.42
C GLU A 36 -5.29 -0.29 -3.38
N MET A 37 -5.18 -0.91 -2.20
CA MET A 37 -4.65 -2.28 -2.07
C MET A 37 -5.51 -3.31 -2.82
N ILE A 38 -6.84 -3.15 -2.80
CA ILE A 38 -7.75 -4.02 -3.56
C ILE A 38 -7.60 -3.76 -5.06
N ALA A 39 -7.57 -2.49 -5.47
CA ALA A 39 -7.38 -2.09 -6.87
C ALA A 39 -6.06 -2.61 -7.43
N ASP A 40 -4.96 -2.51 -6.67
CA ASP A 40 -3.66 -3.07 -7.03
C ASP A 40 -3.75 -4.59 -7.25
N TYR A 41 -4.39 -5.32 -6.33
CA TYR A 41 -4.52 -6.77 -6.48
C TYR A 41 -5.31 -7.16 -7.74
N VAL A 42 -6.41 -6.47 -8.01
CA VAL A 42 -7.21 -6.69 -9.23
C VAL A 42 -6.41 -6.34 -10.48
N SER A 43 -5.71 -5.22 -10.49
CA SER A 43 -4.89 -4.80 -11.63
C SER A 43 -3.75 -5.80 -11.92
N ALA A 44 -3.11 -6.35 -10.88
CA ALA A 44 -2.08 -7.38 -11.02
C ALA A 44 -2.62 -8.67 -11.64
N LEU A 45 -3.84 -9.09 -11.26
CA LEU A 45 -4.52 -10.24 -11.85
C LEU A 45 -4.85 -10.00 -13.33
N LEU A 46 -5.36 -8.82 -13.67
CA LEU A 46 -5.66 -8.44 -15.05
C LEU A 46 -4.40 -8.43 -15.91
N ALA A 47 -3.32 -7.78 -15.44
CA ALA A 47 -2.03 -7.75 -16.11
C ALA A 47 -1.51 -9.16 -16.39
N ALA A 48 -1.51 -10.03 -15.38
CA ALA A 48 -1.08 -11.41 -15.53
C ALA A 48 -1.93 -12.19 -16.55
N LYS A 49 -3.23 -11.93 -16.61
CA LYS A 49 -4.13 -12.56 -17.60
C LYS A 49 -3.82 -12.08 -19.01
N VAL A 50 -3.67 -10.77 -19.21
CA VAL A 50 -3.33 -10.17 -20.52
C VAL A 50 -1.98 -10.67 -21.02
N GLU A 51 -0.95 -10.70 -20.17
CA GLU A 51 0.38 -11.21 -20.52
C GLU A 51 0.33 -12.65 -21.04
N LYS A 52 -0.48 -13.51 -20.39
CA LYS A 52 -0.66 -14.91 -20.79
C LYS A 52 -1.44 -15.05 -22.09
N LEU A 53 -2.46 -14.21 -22.33
CA LEU A 53 -3.21 -14.20 -23.58
C LEU A 53 -2.34 -13.77 -24.76
N ASN A 54 -1.49 -12.75 -24.57
CA ASN A 54 -0.58 -12.27 -25.60
C ASN A 54 0.59 -13.22 -25.86
N ASN A 55 0.95 -14.07 -24.89
CA ASN A 55 2.11 -14.97 -24.97
C ASN A 55 1.76 -16.39 -24.46
N PRO A 56 0.89 -17.14 -25.16
CA PRO A 56 0.34 -18.40 -24.66
C PRO A 56 1.39 -19.51 -24.51
N ASN A 57 2.48 -19.46 -25.27
CA ASN A 57 3.53 -20.48 -25.29
C ASN A 57 4.63 -20.27 -24.24
N ASN A 58 4.56 -19.19 -23.44
CA ASN A 58 5.57 -18.92 -22.41
C ASN A 58 5.07 -19.35 -21.02
N PRO A 59 5.56 -20.48 -20.47
CA PRO A 59 5.08 -21.01 -19.18
C PRO A 59 5.50 -20.14 -17.97
N LYS A 60 6.41 -19.18 -18.15
CA LYS A 60 6.86 -18.27 -17.09
C LYS A 60 5.93 -17.06 -16.91
N LEU A 61 5.05 -16.80 -17.88
CA LEU A 61 4.13 -15.66 -17.88
C LEU A 61 2.77 -16.03 -17.28
N GLY A 62 2.13 -15.02 -16.69
CA GLY A 62 0.84 -15.16 -16.02
C GLY A 62 0.93 -15.32 -14.50
N TRP A 63 -0.25 -15.56 -13.92
CA TRP A 63 -0.46 -15.57 -12.49
C TRP A 63 0.12 -16.84 -11.87
N SER A 64 0.85 -16.68 -10.77
CA SER A 64 1.29 -17.80 -9.95
C SER A 64 0.88 -17.59 -8.50
N SER A 65 0.52 -18.67 -7.80
CA SER A 65 0.15 -18.64 -6.38
C SER A 65 1.26 -18.03 -5.52
N LYS A 66 2.54 -18.29 -5.83
CA LYS A 66 3.68 -17.69 -5.12
C LYS A 66 3.75 -16.17 -5.28
N LYS A 67 3.46 -15.63 -6.48
CA LYS A 67 3.41 -14.18 -6.72
C LYS A 67 2.26 -13.53 -5.96
N GLY A 68 1.09 -14.16 -5.96
CA GLY A 68 -0.08 -13.71 -5.20
C GLY A 68 0.14 -13.71 -3.69
N ALA A 69 0.69 -14.80 -3.15
CA ALA A 69 1.00 -14.91 -1.73
C ALA A 69 1.99 -13.84 -1.26
N LEU A 70 3.07 -13.60 -2.03
CA LEU A 70 4.04 -12.56 -1.71
C LEU A 70 3.42 -11.15 -1.71
N GLY A 71 2.48 -10.88 -2.62
CA GLY A 71 1.73 -9.62 -2.64
C GLY A 71 0.86 -9.44 -1.40
N ILE A 72 0.17 -10.49 -0.96
CA ILE A 72 -0.67 -10.46 0.26
C ILE A 72 0.19 -10.24 1.51
N PHE A 73 1.34 -10.91 1.63
CA PHE A 73 2.24 -10.71 2.78
C PHE A 73 2.75 -9.27 2.89
N LYS A 74 3.14 -8.64 1.76
CA LYS A 74 3.53 -7.22 1.75
C LYS A 74 2.39 -6.31 2.22
N LYS A 75 1.17 -6.59 1.76
CA LYS A 75 -0.04 -5.85 2.08
C LYS A 75 -0.45 -5.97 3.55
N LEU A 76 -0.25 -7.12 4.19
CA LEU A 76 -0.44 -7.25 5.64
C LEU A 76 0.58 -6.42 6.45
N GLY A 77 1.80 -6.28 5.94
CA GLY A 77 2.83 -5.43 6.55
C GLY A 77 2.48 -3.93 6.57
N TYR A 78 1.63 -3.46 5.66
CA TYR A 78 1.24 -2.06 5.59
C TYR A 78 0.43 -1.62 6.81
N GLY A 79 -0.51 -2.45 7.27
CA GLY A 79 -1.26 -2.17 8.50
C GLY A 79 -0.33 -2.05 9.72
N LEU A 80 0.67 -2.94 9.82
CA LEU A 80 1.68 -2.88 10.88
C LEU A 80 2.53 -1.62 10.78
N ALA A 81 2.92 -1.20 9.57
CA ALA A 81 3.69 0.03 9.38
C ALA A 81 2.91 1.28 9.83
N VAL A 82 1.61 1.35 9.54
CA VAL A 82 0.75 2.44 10.03
C VAL A 82 0.66 2.42 11.56
N VAL A 83 0.50 1.24 12.17
CA VAL A 83 0.50 1.09 13.65
C VAL A 83 1.83 1.55 14.26
N VAL A 84 2.96 1.25 13.62
CA VAL A 84 4.28 1.74 14.06
C VAL A 84 4.33 3.27 13.99
N GLY A 85 3.87 3.88 12.90
CA GLY A 85 3.78 5.35 12.78
C GLY A 85 2.91 5.97 13.87
N MET A 86 1.74 5.39 14.14
CA MET A 86 0.86 5.82 15.22
C MET A 86 1.48 5.62 16.62
N SER A 87 2.30 4.58 16.80
CA SER A 87 3.00 4.34 18.06
C SER A 87 4.05 5.43 18.31
N ILE A 88 4.74 5.89 17.26
CA ILE A 88 5.66 7.02 17.33
C ILE A 88 4.90 8.31 17.69
N ASP A 89 3.76 8.56 17.03
CA ASP A 89 2.89 9.71 17.37
C ASP A 89 2.50 9.71 18.86
N TYR A 90 2.06 8.56 19.38
CA TYR A 90 1.70 8.43 20.79
C TYR A 90 2.88 8.70 21.74
N LEU A 91 4.06 8.16 21.44
CA LEU A 91 5.26 8.39 22.26
C LEU A 91 5.64 9.87 22.29
N ILE A 92 5.55 10.57 21.16
CA ILE A 92 5.83 12.00 21.09
C ILE A 92 4.86 12.79 21.98
N VAL A 93 3.56 12.51 21.88
CA VAL A 93 2.53 13.18 22.69
C VAL A 93 2.77 12.98 24.19
N VAL A 94 3.12 11.76 24.61
CA VAL A 94 3.43 11.45 26.01
C VAL A 94 4.65 12.24 26.48
N LEU A 95 5.74 12.23 25.71
CA LEU A 95 6.97 12.93 26.06
C LEU A 95 6.78 14.44 26.13
N THR A 96 6.05 15.03 25.18
CA THR A 96 5.87 16.49 25.13
C THR A 96 4.98 16.98 26.25
N LYS A 97 4.00 16.17 26.67
CA LYS A 97 3.16 16.46 27.84
C LYS A 97 3.97 16.54 29.13
N GLU A 98 4.91 15.61 29.34
CA GLU A 98 5.84 15.65 30.49
C GLU A 98 6.76 16.88 30.46
N LEU A 99 7.10 17.36 29.27
CA LEU A 99 7.91 18.58 29.08
C LEU A 99 7.09 19.88 29.15
N GLY A 100 5.77 19.81 29.38
CA GLY A 100 4.89 20.98 29.38
C GLY A 100 4.66 21.60 27.99
N ILE A 101 5.00 20.89 26.92
CA ILE A 101 4.83 21.32 25.54
C ILE A 101 3.51 20.74 25.00
N THR A 102 2.59 21.63 24.60
CA THR A 102 1.33 21.23 23.96
C THR A 102 1.50 21.12 22.45
N ILE A 103 1.41 19.91 21.90
CA ILE A 103 1.38 19.67 20.45
C ILE A 103 -0.06 19.36 20.05
N ASN A 104 -0.61 20.11 19.08
CA ASN A 104 -1.98 19.96 18.56
C ASN A 104 -2.05 19.07 17.30
N VAL A 105 -1.17 18.08 17.19
CA VAL A 105 -1.13 17.18 16.04
C VAL A 105 -1.23 15.75 16.56
N ASP A 106 -2.38 15.12 16.35
CA ASP A 106 -2.68 13.82 16.97
C ASP A 106 -2.03 12.63 16.25
N THR A 107 -1.73 12.70 14.93
CA THR A 107 -1.27 11.54 14.13
C THR A 107 -0.33 11.90 12.96
N PHE A 108 0.79 12.59 13.19
CA PHE A 108 1.67 13.03 12.09
C PHE A 108 2.36 11.88 11.33
N PHE A 109 3.06 11.00 12.05
CA PHE A 109 3.82 9.89 11.45
C PHE A 109 2.91 8.80 10.90
N GLY A 110 1.79 8.51 11.56
CA GLY A 110 0.74 7.63 11.04
C GLY A 110 0.17 8.15 9.71
N LEU A 111 -0.09 9.46 9.61
CA LEU A 111 -0.54 10.10 8.37
C LEU A 111 0.52 10.02 7.27
N LEU A 112 1.75 10.43 7.56
CA LEU A 112 2.85 10.40 6.60
C LEU A 112 3.09 8.99 6.06
N THR A 113 3.09 7.99 6.94
CA THR A 113 3.25 6.58 6.58
C THR A 113 2.10 6.11 5.69
N THR A 114 0.86 6.47 6.02
CA THR A 114 -0.31 6.08 5.22
C THR A 114 -0.28 6.70 3.82
N ILE A 115 0.06 7.98 3.71
CA ILE A 115 0.23 8.66 2.41
C ILE A 115 1.31 7.99 1.58
N TRP A 116 2.46 7.69 2.20
CA TRP A 116 3.55 6.98 1.54
C TRP A 116 3.11 5.63 0.96
N LEU A 117 2.34 4.86 1.73
CA LEU A 117 1.83 3.56 1.28
C LEU A 117 0.79 3.70 0.16
N ILE A 118 -0.09 4.70 0.22
CA ILE A 118 -1.04 5.00 -0.87
C ILE A 118 -0.27 5.28 -2.18
N LEU A 119 0.78 6.12 -2.12
CA LEU A 119 1.60 6.42 -3.28
C LEU A 119 2.27 5.16 -3.86
N ASN A 120 2.70 4.23 -3.01
CA ASN A 120 3.26 2.96 -3.45
C ASN A 120 2.22 2.06 -4.15
N GLU A 121 0.99 1.99 -3.65
CA GLU A 121 -0.08 1.22 -4.32
C GLU A 121 -0.46 1.84 -5.67
N LEU A 122 -0.58 3.17 -5.74
CA LEU A 122 -0.83 3.88 -7.01
C LEU A 122 0.26 3.61 -8.05
N LEU A 123 1.52 3.56 -7.62
CA LEU A 123 2.63 3.20 -8.49
C LEU A 123 2.53 1.76 -8.99
N SER A 124 2.23 0.82 -8.09
CA SER A 124 2.05 -0.61 -8.43
C SER A 124 0.89 -0.82 -9.41
N ILE A 125 -0.23 -0.12 -9.22
CA ILE A 125 -1.36 -0.11 -10.17
C ILE A 125 -0.92 0.39 -11.54
N THR A 126 -0.17 1.50 -11.57
CA THR A 126 0.32 2.09 -12.83
C THR A 126 1.23 1.10 -13.57
N GLU A 127 2.10 0.39 -12.85
CA GLU A 127 2.93 -0.67 -13.44
C GLU A 127 2.09 -1.83 -14.00
N ASN A 128 1.07 -2.28 -13.25
CA ASN A 128 0.18 -3.35 -13.70
C ASN A 128 -0.62 -2.95 -14.95
N LEU A 129 -1.12 -1.71 -15.01
CA LEU A 129 -1.81 -1.18 -16.18
C LEU A 129 -0.87 -1.10 -17.40
N TYR A 130 0.37 -0.67 -17.20
CA TYR A 130 1.39 -0.69 -18.25
C TYR A 130 1.67 -2.12 -18.76
N ARG A 131 1.79 -3.09 -17.86
CA ARG A 131 1.96 -4.52 -18.21
C ARG A 131 0.76 -5.11 -18.94
N ALA A 132 -0.44 -4.59 -18.67
CA ALA A 132 -1.67 -4.96 -19.36
C ALA A 132 -1.86 -4.26 -20.72
N ASP A 133 -0.84 -3.53 -21.21
CA ASP A 133 -0.87 -2.76 -22.47
C ASP A 133 -1.99 -1.71 -22.53
N VAL A 134 -2.40 -1.19 -21.36
CA VAL A 134 -3.38 -0.10 -21.27
C VAL A 134 -2.72 1.21 -21.65
N ARG A 135 -3.37 2.00 -22.53
CA ARG A 135 -2.89 3.32 -22.93
C ARG A 135 -2.99 4.31 -21.76
N LEU A 136 -1.87 4.53 -21.07
CA LEU A 136 -1.75 5.52 -20.00
C LEU A 136 -1.34 6.90 -20.55
N PRO A 137 -1.72 8.00 -19.90
CA PRO A 137 -1.12 9.32 -20.14
C PRO A 137 0.41 9.29 -20.06
N ASN A 138 1.08 10.09 -20.90
CA ASN A 138 2.55 10.07 -21.03
C ASN A 138 3.28 10.30 -19.70
N PHE A 139 2.77 11.14 -18.80
CA PHE A 139 3.42 11.40 -17.51
C PHE A 139 3.46 10.14 -16.62
N LEU A 140 2.41 9.30 -16.63
CA LEU A 140 2.37 8.05 -15.88
C LEU A 140 3.32 7.00 -16.49
N GLN A 141 3.40 6.94 -17.82
CA GLN A 141 4.35 6.06 -18.50
C GLN A 141 5.80 6.42 -18.15
N SER A 142 6.13 7.72 -18.15
CA SER A 142 7.46 8.21 -17.78
C SER A 142 7.86 7.81 -16.36
N ILE A 143 6.94 7.88 -15.39
CA ILE A 143 7.19 7.48 -14.00
C ILE A 143 7.58 6.00 -13.94
N VAL A 144 6.79 5.11 -14.57
CA VAL A 144 7.09 3.66 -14.60
C VAL A 144 8.43 3.37 -15.28
N LEU A 145 8.74 4.06 -16.38
CA LEU A 145 10.00 3.88 -17.11
C LEU A 145 11.22 4.31 -16.29
N ILE A 146 11.16 5.46 -15.62
CA ILE A 146 12.24 5.95 -14.77
C ILE A 146 12.52 4.97 -13.63
N LEU A 147 11.47 4.43 -13.01
CA LEU A 147 11.61 3.48 -11.93
C LEU A 147 12.25 2.16 -12.39
N LYS A 148 11.82 1.62 -13.53
CA LYS A 148 12.46 0.42 -14.12
C LYS A 148 13.94 0.64 -14.40
N LYS A 149 14.29 1.78 -15.03
CA LYS A 149 15.68 2.13 -15.35
C LYS A 149 16.55 2.22 -14.09
N ASN A 150 16.04 2.81 -13.02
CA ASN A 150 16.77 2.94 -11.75
C ASN A 150 17.00 1.59 -11.07
N VAL A 151 16.03 0.66 -11.14
CA VAL A 151 16.15 -0.70 -10.60
C VAL A 151 17.19 -1.51 -11.37
N GLU A 152 17.15 -1.51 -12.70
CA GLU A 152 18.13 -2.20 -13.54
C GLU A 152 19.55 -1.67 -13.32
N THR A 153 19.71 -0.35 -13.16
CA THR A 153 21.00 0.27 -12.87
C THR A 153 21.56 -0.20 -11.53
N LYS A 154 20.74 -0.27 -10.46
CA LYS A 154 21.18 -0.77 -9.15
C LYS A 154 21.59 -2.24 -9.17
N ILE A 155 20.82 -3.09 -9.86
CA ILE A 155 21.13 -4.52 -10.00
C ILE A 155 22.46 -4.72 -10.74
N ASN A 156 22.72 -3.93 -11.78
CA ASN A 156 23.98 -4.00 -12.52
C ASN A 156 25.18 -3.59 -11.66
N LEU A 157 25.03 -2.56 -10.81
CA LEU A 157 26.08 -2.13 -9.87
C LEU A 157 26.41 -3.21 -8.84
N GLU A 158 25.40 -3.81 -8.19
CA GLU A 158 25.61 -4.91 -7.24
C GLU A 158 26.25 -6.14 -7.90
N ASN A 159 25.89 -6.46 -9.15
CA ASN A 159 26.48 -7.58 -9.88
C ASN A 159 27.93 -7.33 -10.29
N THR A 160 28.33 -6.07 -10.54
CA THR A 160 29.74 -5.71 -10.78
C THR A 160 30.57 -5.75 -9.50
N GLU A 161 30.01 -5.34 -8.35
CA GLU A 161 30.70 -5.43 -7.06
C GLU A 161 30.95 -6.90 -6.67
N LYS A 162 29.95 -7.77 -6.81
CA LYS A 162 30.08 -9.22 -6.52
C LYS A 162 30.98 -10.01 -7.47
N ARG A 163 31.41 -9.42 -8.60
CA ARG A 163 32.32 -10.05 -9.57
C ARG A 163 33.76 -9.54 -9.44
N GLY A 164 33.98 -8.53 -8.59
CA GLY A 164 35.28 -7.98 -8.24
C GLY A 164 35.84 -8.48 -6.90
N GLU A 165 35.07 -9.30 -6.18
CA GLU A 165 35.48 -10.12 -5.02
C GLU A 165 35.77 -11.56 -5.46
#